data_AF-A0A4S2R0I6-F1
#
_entry.id   AF-A0A4S2R0I6-F1
#
_cell.length_a   1.000
_cell.length_b   1.000
_cell.length_c   1.000
_cell.angle_alpha   90.00
_cell.angle_beta   90.00
_cell.angle_gamma   90.00
#
_symmetry.space_group_name_H-M   'P 1'
#
loop_
_entity.id
_entity.type
_entity.pdbx_description
1 polymer ?
#
loop_
_entity_poly.entity_id
_entity_poly.type
_entity_poly.pdbx_seq_one_letter_code
_entity_poly.pdbx_strand_id
1 'polypeptide(L)' 'MAFASRVDARELRFHTRPETVVRFHGSPGRKSESRSERRNLPARIDGPSDHRDVRIDYHLVSRLDPETWAEG' A
#
# COMPACT_ATOMS: atom_id res chain seq x y z
N MET A 1 -11.47 -6.25 -9.50
CA MET A 1 -11.45 -4.79 -9.29
C MET A 1 -10.01 -4.35 -9.08
N ALA A 2 -9.64 -3.17 -9.60
CA ALA A 2 -8.33 -2.57 -9.39
C ALA A 2 -8.48 -1.09 -9.00
N PHE A 3 -7.62 -0.64 -8.10
CA PHE A 3 -7.50 0.75 -7.68
C PHE A 3 -6.02 1.14 -7.80
N ALA A 4 -5.76 2.34 -8.33
CA ALA A 4 -4.44 2.91 -8.40
C ALA A 4 -4.49 4.36 -7.90
N SER A 5 -3.45 4.76 -7.19
CA SER A 5 -3.28 6.13 -6.70
C SER A 5 -1.82 6.53 -6.78
N ARG A 6 -1.59 7.84 -6.90
CA ARG A 6 -0.27 8.43 -6.90
C ARG A 6 -0.22 9.60 -5.94
N VAL A 7 0.87 9.66 -5.18
CA VAL A 7 1.19 10.76 -4.30
C VAL A 7 2.56 11.30 -4.68
N ASP A 8 2.64 12.59 -4.98
CA ASP A 8 3.89 13.31 -5.21
C ASP A 8 4.04 14.39 -4.11
N ALA A 9 5.25 14.51 -3.55
CA ALA A 9 5.58 15.53 -2.56
C ALA A 9 6.99 16.09 -2.80
N ARG A 10 7.14 17.42 -2.80
CA ARG A 10 8.45 18.06 -2.94
C ARG A 10 9.31 17.89 -1.68
N GLU A 11 8.69 18.01 -0.51
CA GLU A 11 9.32 17.80 0.79
C GLU A 11 8.36 17.03 1.70
N LEU A 12 8.88 16.01 2.37
CA LEU A 12 8.16 15.19 3.35
C LEU A 12 9.03 15.01 4.59
N ARG A 13 8.55 15.51 5.72
CA ARG A 13 9.23 15.46 7.01
C ARG A 13 8.48 14.56 7.98
N PHE A 14 9.16 13.56 8.50
CA PHE A 14 8.71 12.78 9.65
C PHE A 14 9.36 13.35 10.90
N HIS A 15 8.54 13.81 11.84
CA HIS A 15 9.03 14.28 13.15
C HIS A 15 9.22 13.13 14.14
N THR A 16 8.49 12.05 13.95
CA THR A 16 8.55 10.82 14.74
C THR A 16 8.33 9.63 13.82
N ARG A 17 8.54 8.41 14.34
CA ARG A 17 8.16 7.19 13.64
C ARG A 17 6.65 7.20 13.36
N PRO A 18 6.20 7.07 12.10
CA PRO A 18 4.78 7.00 11.78
C PRO A 18 4.19 5.65 12.22
N GLU A 19 2.99 5.69 12.79
CA GLU A 19 2.21 4.50 13.07
C GLU A 19 1.38 4.14 11.84
N THR A 20 1.72 3.01 11.19
CA THR A 20 1.02 2.56 9.99
C THR A 20 0.46 1.16 10.21
N VAL A 21 -0.83 0.98 9.94
CA VAL A 21 -1.50 -0.33 9.97
C VAL A 21 -2.22 -0.54 8.65
N VAL A 22 -1.97 -1.67 7.99
CA VAL A 22 -2.73 -2.11 6.81
C VAL A 22 -3.65 -3.24 7.26
N ARG A 23 -4.97 -3.05 7.11
CA ARG A 23 -5.97 -4.08 7.42
C ARG A 23 -6.63 -4.56 6.13
N PHE A 24 -6.49 -5.85 5.83
CA PHE A 24 -7.29 -6.51 4.80
C PHE A 24 -8.43 -7.26 5.47
N HIS A 25 -9.67 -6.93 5.13
CA HIS A 25 -10.82 -7.77 5.44
C HIS A 25 -11.04 -8.67 4.23
N GLY A 26 -10.33 -9.79 4.18
CA GLY A 26 -10.56 -10.82 3.18
C GLY A 26 -11.83 -11.59 3.50
N SER A 27 -12.75 -11.68 2.54
CA SER A 27 -13.84 -12.65 2.58
C SER A 27 -13.34 -13.98 1.97
N PRO A 28 -13.83 -15.15 2.42
CA PRO A 28 -13.57 -16.41 1.72
C PRO A 28 -13.84 -16.26 0.22
N GLY A 29 -12.94 -16.79 -0.63
CA GLY A 29 -13.06 -16.67 -2.08
C GLY A 29 -12.69 -15.30 -2.66
N ARG A 30 -12.03 -14.42 -1.90
CA ARG A 30 -11.48 -13.14 -2.42
C ARG A 30 -9.99 -13.00 -2.11
N LYS A 31 -9.16 -13.01 -3.16
CA LYS A 31 -7.73 -12.68 -3.10
C LYS A 31 -7.53 -11.17 -3.31
N SER A 32 -6.88 -10.50 -2.36
CA SER A 32 -6.53 -9.08 -2.47
C SER A 32 -5.02 -8.89 -2.36
N GLU A 33 -4.45 -8.12 -3.28
CA GLU A 33 -3.04 -7.79 -3.35
C GLU A 33 -2.87 -6.27 -3.28
N SER A 34 -1.97 -5.81 -2.42
CA SER A 34 -1.64 -4.39 -2.26
C SER A 34 -0.14 -4.21 -2.41
N ARG A 35 0.26 -3.28 -3.28
CA ARG A 35 1.66 -2.97 -3.56
C ARG A 35 1.87 -1.47 -3.65
N SER A 36 3.00 -1.00 -3.13
CA SER A 36 3.45 0.38 -3.32
C SER A 36 4.86 0.39 -3.91
N GLU A 37 5.06 1.17 -4.95
CA GLU A 37 6.38 1.54 -5.45
C GLU A 37 6.73 2.94 -4.94
N ARG A 38 7.96 3.12 -4.46
CA ARG A 38 8.40 4.35 -3.80
C ARG A 38 9.68 4.84 -4.41
N ARG A 39 9.76 6.15 -4.64
CA ARG A 39 10.98 6.86 -5.00
C ARG A 39 11.34 7.85 -3.90
N ASN A 40 12.61 7.87 -3.53
CA ASN A 40 13.19 8.74 -2.51
C ASN A 40 12.50 8.63 -1.14
N LEU A 41 11.89 7.48 -0.85
CA LEU A 41 11.28 7.19 0.43
C LEU A 41 11.48 5.70 0.75
N PRO A 42 12.10 5.35 1.90
CA PRO A 42 12.34 3.97 2.25
C PRO A 42 11.03 3.22 2.57
N ALA A 43 11.12 1.89 2.58
CA ALA A 43 9.99 1.02 2.92
C ALA A 43 9.53 1.22 4.38
N ARG A 44 10.47 1.49 5.28
CA ARG A 44 10.25 1.70 6.72
C ARG A 44 10.89 3.02 7.17
N ILE A 45 10.17 3.75 8.01
CA ILE A 45 10.64 4.96 8.70
C ILE A 45 10.69 4.61 10.19
N ASP A 46 11.88 4.62 10.79
CA ASP A 46 12.08 4.23 12.19
C ASP A 46 12.20 5.42 13.15
N GLY A 47 12.26 6.64 12.62
CA GLY A 47 12.41 7.85 13.41
C GLY A 47 12.36 9.12 12.56
N PRO A 48 12.78 10.27 13.13
CA PRO A 48 12.76 11.54 12.44
C PRO A 48 13.59 11.50 11.15
N SER A 49 13.05 11.99 10.04
CA SER A 49 13.75 12.01 8.74
C SER A 49 13.11 12.98 7.75
N ASP A 50 13.93 13.50 6.85
CA ASP A 50 13.54 14.40 5.77
C ASP A 50 13.74 13.73 4.41
N HIS A 51 12.75 13.84 3.53
CA HIS A 51 12.76 13.27 2.19
C HIS A 51 12.37 14.34 1.17
N ARG A 52 13.01 14.32 0.00
CA ARG A 52 12.76 15.27 -1.09
C ARG A 52 12.40 14.55 -2.38
N ASP A 53 11.57 15.21 -3.18
CA ASP A 53 11.10 14.70 -4.47
C ASP A 53 10.55 13.27 -4.34
N VAL A 54 9.66 13.11 -3.37
CA VAL A 54 9.03 11.82 -3.03
C VAL A 54 7.94 11.52 -4.03
N ARG A 55 7.90 10.25 -4.45
CA ARG A 55 6.79 9.68 -5.20
C ARG A 55 6.40 8.34 -4.62
N ILE A 56 5.09 8.13 -4.50
CA ILE A 56 4.49 6.86 -4.12
C ILE A 56 3.43 6.52 -5.15
N ASP A 57 3.63 5.44 -5.88
CA ASP A 57 2.62 4.84 -6.75
C ASP A 57 2.03 3.62 -6.01
N TYR A 58 0.72 3.64 -5.77
CA TYR A 58 0.01 2.64 -4.99
C TYR A 58 -0.98 1.87 -5.86
N HIS A 59 -0.97 0.55 -5.73
CA HIS A 59 -1.84 -0.37 -6.46
C HIS A 59 -2.53 -1.34 -5.49
N LEU A 60 -3.84 -1.46 -5.64
CA LEU A 60 -4.67 -2.43 -4.93
C LEU A 60 -5.48 -3.22 -5.96
N VAL A 61 -5.30 -4.54 -5.97
CA VAL A 61 -6.02 -5.46 -6.84
C VAL A 61 -6.82 -6.42 -5.99
N SER A 62 -8.09 -6.64 -6.33
CA SER A 62 -8.94 -7.63 -5.67
C SER A 62 -9.62 -8.49 -6.72
N ARG A 63 -9.54 -9.80 -6.55
CA ARG A 63 -10.08 -10.82 -7.45
C ARG A 63 -10.83 -11.88 -6.64
N LEU A 64 -11.82 -12.50 -7.27
CA LEU A 64 -12.46 -13.70 -6.72
C LEU A 64 -11.55 -14.90 -6.97
N ASP A 65 -11.46 -15.80 -5.99
CA ASP A 65 -10.75 -17.05 -6.11
C ASP A 65 -11.70 -18.11 -6.69
N PRO A 66 -11.49 -18.59 -7.93
CA PRO A 66 -12.42 -19.51 -8.59
C PRO A 66 -12.57 -20.85 -7.87
N GLU A 67 -11.58 -21.28 -7.08
CA GLU A 67 -11.65 -22.55 -6.31
C GLU A 67 -12.66 -22.51 -5.15
N THR A 68 -12.96 -21.33 -4.60
CA THR A 68 -13.93 -21.21 -3.49
C THR A 68 -15.40 -21.24 -3.97
N TRP A 69 -15.66 -21.21 -5.27
CA TRP A 69 -17.01 -21.26 -5.85
C TRP A 69 -17.35 -22.63 -6.47
N ALA A 70 -16.44 -23.62 -6.39
CA ALA A 70 -16.64 -24.96 -6.95
C ALA A 70 -17.17 -25.98 -5.92
N GLU A 71 -17.26 -25.62 -4.64
CA GLU A 71 -17.94 -26.38 -3.59
C GLU A 71 -19.17 -25.60 -3.12
N GLY A 72 -20.28 -25.76 -3.84
CA GLY A 72 -21.58 -25.16 -3.53
C GLY A 72 -22.70 -25.84 -4.30
#